data_AF-A0A0K1FEH7-F1
#
_entry.id   AF-A0A0K1FEH7-F1
#
_cell.length_a   1.000
_cell.length_b   1.000
_cell.length_c   1.000
_cell.angle_alpha   90.00
_cell.angle_beta   90.00
_cell.angle_gamma   90.00
#
_symmetry.space_group_name_H-M   'P 1'
#
loop_
_entity.id
_entity.type
_entity.pdbx_description
1 polymer ?
#
loop_
_entity_poly.entity_id
_entity_poly.type
_entity_poly.pdbx_seq_one_letter_code
_entity_poly.pdbx_strand_id
1 'polypeptide(L)'
;MSTSTNFAVGEPFPLPIRAEADGGMFQADKNGMMFLLQLSRTDAIAVEAFRTGEIELALTEADGILFFLYRIDGIFKDGWGDAPLSLALVKEELMPDEESLADPTIHLYLVDTKLKLLLAQRTARVPEAFADIIRQNVRTQKNAPLSMLAFQKKVAAVWAKKSPADLRAAASASHTLPMTLSGTVH
;
A
#
# COMPACT_ATOMS: atom_id res chain seq x y z
N MET A 1 10.68 -8.10 24.34
CA MET A 1 9.57 -8.94 23.82
C MET A 1 8.87 -8.15 22.74
N SER A 2 9.17 -8.44 21.47
CA SER A 2 8.48 -7.81 20.35
C SER A 2 7.06 -8.37 20.34
N THR A 3 6.07 -7.54 20.68
CA THR A 3 4.67 -7.87 20.47
C THR A 3 4.43 -7.89 18.97
N SER A 4 4.74 -9.02 18.33
CA SER A 4 4.37 -9.26 16.94
C SER A 4 2.84 -9.22 16.88
N THR A 5 2.29 -8.16 16.31
CA THR A 5 0.87 -8.03 16.07
C THR A 5 0.48 -9.09 15.05
N ASN A 6 -0.11 -10.20 15.50
CA ASN A 6 -0.64 -11.21 14.60
C ASN A 6 -1.93 -10.68 13.95
N PHE A 7 -1.87 -10.47 12.65
CA PHE A 7 -3.05 -10.16 11.84
C PHE A 7 -3.73 -11.47 11.43
N ALA A 8 -5.01 -11.60 11.75
CA ALA A 8 -5.82 -12.78 11.42
C ALA A 8 -7.08 -12.35 10.66
N VAL A 9 -7.39 -13.07 9.58
CA VAL A 9 -8.59 -12.82 8.78
C VAL A 9 -9.82 -13.11 9.66
N GLY A 10 -10.79 -12.20 9.63
CA GLY A 10 -12.00 -12.25 10.47
C GLY A 10 -11.84 -11.57 11.83
N GLU A 11 -10.64 -11.18 12.23
CA GLU A 11 -10.39 -10.45 13.49
C GLU A 11 -10.37 -8.93 13.27
N PRO A 12 -10.59 -8.14 14.36
CA PRO A 12 -10.43 -6.70 14.31
C PRO A 12 -9.05 -6.28 13.84
N PHE A 13 -9.00 -5.36 12.88
CA PHE A 13 -7.74 -4.82 12.38
C PHE A 13 -7.12 -3.89 13.44
N PRO A 14 -5.90 -4.19 13.91
CA PRO A 14 -5.35 -3.58 15.13
C PRO A 14 -4.74 -2.19 14.92
N LEU A 15 -4.57 -1.75 13.66
CA LEU A 15 -4.06 -0.42 13.35
C LEU A 15 -5.20 0.59 13.16
N PRO A 16 -5.01 1.87 13.54
CA PRO A 16 -6.04 2.88 13.38
C PRO A 16 -6.39 3.05 11.90
N ILE A 17 -7.65 2.78 11.56
CA ILE A 17 -8.26 3.12 10.27
C ILE A 17 -8.44 4.64 10.27
N ARG A 18 -7.50 5.36 9.64
CA ARG A 18 -7.45 6.83 9.68
C ARG A 18 -8.27 7.50 8.56
N ALA A 19 -8.56 6.76 7.49
CA ALA A 19 -9.43 7.22 6.41
C ALA A 19 -10.80 6.51 6.53
N GLU A 20 -11.86 7.30 6.64
CA GLU A 20 -13.25 6.82 6.45
C GLU A 20 -13.61 6.68 4.97
N ALA A 21 -12.74 7.14 4.07
CA ALA A 21 -12.90 7.04 2.64
C ALA A 21 -12.29 5.75 2.10
N ASP A 22 -12.93 5.20 1.06
CA ASP A 22 -12.42 4.06 0.33
C ASP A 22 -11.10 4.42 -0.36
N GLY A 23 -10.10 3.56 -0.25
CA GLY A 23 -8.80 3.83 -0.86
C GLY A 23 -7.66 3.00 -0.29
N GLY A 24 -6.49 3.19 -0.89
CA GLY A 24 -5.25 2.54 -0.54
C GLY A 24 -4.42 3.40 0.40
N MET A 25 -3.78 2.77 1.37
CA MET A 25 -2.79 3.38 2.23
C MET A 25 -1.51 2.55 2.15
N PHE A 26 -0.43 3.16 1.72
CA PHE A 26 0.89 2.52 1.66
C PHE A 26 1.79 3.11 2.75
N GLN A 27 2.41 2.23 3.52
CA GLN A 27 3.26 2.57 4.66
C GLN A 27 4.55 1.77 4.61
N ALA A 28 5.64 2.41 5.02
CA ALA A 28 6.91 1.77 5.31
C ALA A 28 7.30 2.15 6.73
N ASP A 29 7.42 1.16 7.60
CA ASP A 29 7.79 1.34 9.01
C ASP A 29 8.75 0.23 9.44
N LYS A 30 9.12 0.17 10.72
CA LYS A 30 10.04 -0.85 11.24
C LYS A 30 9.59 -2.31 11.04
N ASN A 31 8.33 -2.55 10.70
CA ASN A 31 7.78 -3.87 10.43
C ASN A 31 7.79 -4.21 8.93
N GLY A 32 8.32 -3.32 8.09
CA GLY A 32 8.45 -3.52 6.65
C GLY A 32 7.49 -2.67 5.82
N MET A 33 7.23 -3.14 4.60
CA MET A 33 6.36 -2.48 3.63
C MET A 33 4.95 -3.05 3.71
N MET A 34 3.97 -2.17 3.92
CA MET A 34 2.58 -2.55 4.10
C MET A 34 1.66 -1.71 3.23
N PHE A 35 0.75 -2.39 2.54
CA PHE A 35 -0.34 -1.79 1.80
C PHE A 35 -1.67 -2.21 2.42
N LEU A 36 -2.52 -1.25 2.71
CA LEU A 36 -3.88 -1.48 3.19
C LEU A 36 -4.84 -0.95 2.14
N LEU A 37 -5.70 -1.82 1.66
CA LEU A 37 -6.88 -1.43 0.91
C LEU A 37 -8.07 -1.35 1.88
N GLN A 38 -8.65 -0.16 2.00
CA GLN A 38 -9.73 0.14 2.91
C GLN A 38 -11.01 0.34 2.10
N LEU A 39 -12.04 -0.46 2.37
CA LEU A 39 -13.34 -0.36 1.69
C LEU A 39 -14.47 -0.30 2.72
N SER A 40 -15.39 0.64 2.53
CA SER A 40 -16.58 0.86 3.36
C SER A 40 -17.77 -0.01 2.95
N ARG A 41 -17.69 -0.60 1.76
CA ARG A 41 -18.60 -1.64 1.26
C ARG A 41 -17.77 -2.67 0.52
N THR A 42 -17.53 -3.80 1.18
CA THR A 42 -16.86 -4.93 0.56
C THR A 42 -17.87 -6.03 0.30
N ASP A 43 -17.97 -6.50 -0.94
CA ASP A 43 -18.70 -7.71 -1.27
C ASP A 43 -17.75 -8.91 -1.41
N ALA A 44 -18.30 -10.13 -1.49
CA ALA A 44 -17.50 -11.33 -1.63
C ALA A 44 -16.63 -11.33 -2.91
N ILE A 45 -17.05 -10.61 -3.96
CA ILE A 45 -16.30 -10.52 -5.22
C ILE A 45 -15.02 -9.71 -5.00
N ALA A 46 -15.09 -8.57 -4.31
CA ALA A 46 -13.93 -7.76 -3.96
C ALA A 46 -12.96 -8.50 -3.04
N VAL A 47 -13.47 -9.27 -2.07
CA VAL A 47 -12.63 -10.12 -1.20
C VAL A 47 -11.89 -11.17 -2.03
N GLU A 48 -12.59 -11.89 -2.92
CA GLU A 48 -11.97 -12.92 -3.76
C GLU A 48 -11.01 -12.35 -4.80
N ALA A 49 -11.33 -11.20 -5.40
CA ALA A 49 -10.45 -10.47 -6.29
C ALA A 49 -9.14 -10.08 -5.59
N PHE A 50 -9.22 -9.58 -4.36
CA PHE A 50 -8.03 -9.28 -3.58
C PHE A 50 -7.26 -10.55 -3.22
N ARG A 51 -7.95 -11.58 -2.72
CA ARG A 51 -7.37 -12.82 -2.19
C ARG A 51 -6.68 -13.67 -3.25
N THR A 52 -7.28 -13.77 -4.44
CA THR A 52 -6.85 -14.70 -5.48
C THR A 52 -6.59 -14.06 -6.82
N GLY A 53 -7.15 -12.89 -7.10
CA GLY A 53 -7.01 -12.18 -8.36
C GLY A 53 -5.59 -11.70 -8.64
N GLU A 54 -5.37 -11.28 -9.86
CA GLU A 54 -4.15 -10.55 -10.23
C GLU A 54 -4.16 -9.18 -9.55
N ILE A 55 -2.99 -8.76 -9.04
CA ILE A 55 -2.78 -7.40 -8.53
C ILE A 55 -1.60 -6.81 -9.28
N GLU A 56 -1.83 -5.71 -9.99
CA GLU A 56 -0.73 -4.95 -10.56
C GLU A 56 -0.32 -3.83 -9.63
N LEU A 57 0.99 -3.67 -9.47
CA LEU A 57 1.64 -2.65 -8.67
C LEU A 57 2.54 -1.81 -9.57
N ALA A 58 2.63 -0.52 -9.27
CA ALA A 58 3.59 0.36 -9.91
C ALA A 58 4.07 1.45 -8.95
N LEU A 59 5.23 2.04 -9.27
CA LEU A 59 5.81 3.14 -8.51
C LEU A 59 6.03 4.34 -9.42
N THR A 60 5.64 5.52 -8.93
CA THR A 60 5.88 6.79 -9.63
C THR A 60 6.34 7.83 -8.63
N GLU A 61 7.45 8.49 -8.89
CA GLU A 61 7.85 9.66 -8.12
C GLU A 61 7.35 10.95 -8.81
N ALA A 62 6.66 11.79 -8.05
CA ALA A 62 6.20 13.11 -8.51
C ALA A 62 6.37 14.14 -7.39
N ASP A 63 7.05 15.25 -7.70
CA ASP A 63 7.34 16.36 -6.77
C ASP A 63 8.01 15.92 -5.44
N GLY A 64 8.81 14.85 -5.52
CA GLY A 64 9.51 14.24 -4.39
C GLY A 64 8.64 13.34 -3.51
N ILE A 65 7.42 13.02 -3.95
CA ILE A 65 6.54 12.05 -3.31
C ILE A 65 6.52 10.76 -4.13
N LEU A 66 6.74 9.62 -3.48
CA LEU A 66 6.55 8.32 -4.10
C LEU A 66 5.07 7.92 -4.01
N PHE A 67 4.46 7.67 -5.16
CA PHE A 67 3.12 7.13 -5.29
C PHE A 67 3.22 5.62 -5.52
N PHE A 68 2.63 4.85 -4.60
CA PHE A 68 2.38 3.44 -4.78
C PHE A 68 1.05 3.25 -5.51
N LEU A 69 1.11 2.73 -6.72
CA LEU A 69 -0.04 2.53 -7.58
C LEU A 69 -0.46 1.06 -7.53
N TYR A 70 -1.76 0.82 -7.54
CA TYR A 70 -2.31 -0.53 -7.50
C TYR A 70 -3.52 -0.65 -8.42
N ARG A 71 -3.66 -1.79 -9.09
CA ARG A 71 -4.88 -2.18 -9.81
C ARG A 71 -5.29 -3.57 -9.36
N ILE A 72 -6.55 -3.69 -8.98
CA ILE A 72 -7.18 -4.97 -8.62
C ILE A 72 -8.50 -5.02 -9.36
N ASP A 73 -8.60 -5.97 -10.28
CA ASP A 73 -9.78 -6.10 -11.13
C ASP A 73 -11.04 -6.37 -10.30
N GLY A 74 -12.12 -5.66 -10.62
CA GLY A 74 -13.39 -5.78 -9.91
C GLY A 74 -13.52 -4.94 -8.65
N ILE A 75 -12.46 -4.27 -8.18
CA ILE A 75 -12.55 -3.38 -7.00
C ILE A 75 -12.81 -1.92 -7.41
N PHE A 76 -12.04 -1.39 -8.35
CA PHE A 76 -12.20 -0.01 -8.83
C PHE A 76 -12.72 0.01 -10.26
N LYS A 77 -13.86 0.67 -10.48
CA LYS A 77 -14.46 0.82 -11.82
C LYS A 77 -13.55 1.60 -12.78
N ASP A 78 -12.79 2.56 -12.26
CA ASP A 78 -12.03 3.54 -13.04
C ASP A 78 -10.55 3.14 -13.23
N GLY A 79 -10.17 1.92 -12.82
CA GLY A 79 -8.84 1.36 -13.05
C GLY A 79 -7.90 1.46 -11.85
N TRP A 80 -6.86 2.29 -11.97
CA TRP A 80 -5.76 2.36 -11.01
C TRP A 80 -6.13 3.20 -9.79
N GLY A 81 -5.75 2.72 -8.60
CA GLY A 81 -5.67 3.52 -7.38
C GLY A 81 -4.24 3.95 -7.09
N ASP A 82 -4.08 5.00 -6.29
CA ASP A 82 -2.79 5.47 -5.80
C ASP A 82 -2.78 5.64 -4.27
N ALA A 83 -1.60 5.50 -3.70
CA ALA A 83 -1.33 5.65 -2.28
C ALA A 83 0.04 6.34 -2.10
N PRO A 84 0.09 7.63 -1.76
CA PRO A 84 1.35 8.35 -1.59
C PRO A 84 2.05 7.92 -0.28
N LEU A 85 3.33 7.59 -0.37
CA LEU A 85 4.15 7.19 0.77
C LEU A 85 4.55 8.41 1.61
N SER A 86 4.19 8.39 2.89
CA SER A 86 4.55 9.44 3.85
C SER A 86 5.14 8.87 5.13
N LEU A 87 6.29 9.39 5.55
CA LEU A 87 6.83 9.14 6.90
C LEU A 87 6.31 10.13 7.94
N ALA A 88 5.57 11.17 7.55
CA ALA A 88 5.18 12.27 8.45
C ALA A 88 4.25 11.87 9.61
N LEU A 89 3.62 10.68 9.55
CA LEU A 89 2.77 10.12 10.60
C LEU A 89 3.35 8.90 11.30
N VAL A 90 4.49 8.41 10.82
CA VAL A 90 5.17 7.31 11.46
C VAL A 90 5.76 7.86 12.76
N LYS A 91 5.57 7.13 13.86
CA LYS A 91 6.17 7.52 15.14
C LYS A 91 7.67 7.24 15.08
N GLU A 92 8.47 7.99 15.84
CA GLU A 92 9.92 7.77 15.92
C GLU A 92 10.28 6.32 16.25
N GLU A 93 9.57 5.70 17.20
CA GLU A 93 9.73 4.30 17.63
C GLU A 93 9.35 3.25 16.57
N LEU A 94 8.72 3.69 15.48
CA LEU A 94 8.31 2.88 14.34
C LEU A 94 9.05 3.29 13.06
N MET A 95 9.98 4.24 13.11
CA MET A 95 10.68 4.68 11.91
C MET A 95 11.40 3.51 11.24
N PRO A 96 11.28 3.38 9.91
CA PRO A 96 11.98 2.34 9.19
C PRO A 96 13.50 2.60 9.22
N ASP A 97 14.26 1.53 9.30
CA ASP A 97 15.70 1.45 9.09
C ASP A 97 16.05 0.49 7.94
N GLU A 98 17.33 0.39 7.61
CA GLU A 98 17.80 -0.45 6.50
C GLU A 98 17.49 -1.94 6.71
N GLU A 99 17.50 -2.42 7.95
CA GLU A 99 17.24 -3.82 8.28
C GLU A 99 15.74 -4.14 8.12
N SER A 100 14.88 -3.26 8.63
CA SER A 100 13.43 -3.40 8.54
C SER A 100 12.89 -3.41 7.10
N LEU A 101 13.58 -2.76 6.17
CA LEU A 101 13.21 -2.71 4.75
C LEU A 101 14.06 -3.65 3.87
N ALA A 102 14.94 -4.47 4.46
CA ALA A 102 15.82 -5.36 3.71
C ALA A 102 15.04 -6.46 2.98
N ASP A 103 13.95 -6.98 3.56
CA ASP A 103 13.09 -7.96 2.88
C ASP A 103 12.23 -7.26 1.80
N PRO A 104 12.37 -7.61 0.51
CA PRO A 104 11.56 -7.04 -0.56
C PRO A 104 10.14 -7.64 -0.59
N THR A 105 9.51 -7.77 0.57
CA THR A 105 8.16 -8.32 0.72
C THR A 105 7.18 -7.21 1.09
N ILE A 106 6.11 -7.08 0.33
CA ILE A 106 5.00 -6.19 0.62
C ILE A 106 3.85 -7.01 1.23
N HIS A 107 3.42 -6.60 2.41
CA HIS A 107 2.24 -7.15 3.08
C HIS A 107 1.00 -6.38 2.65
N LEU A 108 0.03 -7.09 2.05
CA LEU A 108 -1.20 -6.50 1.50
C LEU A 108 -2.37 -6.94 2.38
N TYR A 109 -3.16 -5.98 2.86
CA TYR A 109 -4.32 -6.22 3.70
C TYR A 109 -5.56 -5.57 3.13
N LEU A 110 -6.67 -6.30 3.06
CA LEU A 110 -8.00 -5.76 2.75
C LEU A 110 -8.79 -5.61 4.04
N VAL A 111 -9.23 -4.39 4.34
CA VAL A 111 -9.91 -4.05 5.60
C VAL A 111 -11.28 -3.46 5.32
N ASP A 112 -12.30 -3.97 6.02
CA ASP A 112 -13.62 -3.35 6.09
C ASP A 112 -13.59 -2.18 7.06
N THR A 113 -13.88 -0.96 6.60
CA THR A 113 -13.79 0.22 7.47
C THR A 113 -14.96 0.37 8.44
N LYS A 114 -16.11 -0.28 8.19
CA LYS A 114 -17.30 -0.23 9.05
C LYS A 114 -17.20 -1.23 10.19
N LEU A 115 -16.91 -2.49 9.85
CA LEU A 115 -16.76 -3.58 10.80
C LEU A 115 -15.37 -3.57 11.45
N LYS A 116 -14.41 -2.84 10.87
CA LYS A 116 -13.00 -2.78 11.28
C LYS A 116 -12.35 -4.16 11.26
N LEU A 117 -12.75 -5.00 10.31
CA LEU A 117 -12.28 -6.38 10.20
C LEU A 117 -11.24 -6.51 9.09
N LEU A 118 -10.24 -7.35 9.34
CA LEU A 118 -9.37 -7.83 8.27
C LEU A 118 -10.11 -8.88 7.43
N LEU A 119 -10.39 -8.56 6.17
CA LEU A 119 -11.15 -9.43 5.26
C LEU A 119 -10.25 -10.37 4.45
N ALA A 120 -9.06 -9.92 4.06
CA ALA A 120 -8.09 -10.74 3.35
C ALA A 120 -6.67 -10.23 3.57
N GLN A 121 -5.70 -11.12 3.45
CA GLN A 121 -4.28 -10.78 3.48
C GLN A 121 -3.50 -11.55 2.42
N ARG A 122 -2.48 -10.91 1.85
CA ARG A 122 -1.52 -11.51 0.93
C ARG A 122 -0.12 -10.97 1.21
N THR A 123 0.88 -11.73 0.81
CA THR A 123 2.26 -11.26 0.76
C THR A 123 2.75 -11.32 -0.69
N ALA A 124 3.59 -10.37 -1.05
CA ALA A 124 4.13 -10.25 -2.38
C ALA A 124 5.61 -9.95 -2.31
N ARG A 125 6.43 -10.87 -2.80
CA ARG A 125 7.85 -10.62 -3.00
C ARG A 125 8.02 -9.83 -4.30
N VAL A 126 8.45 -8.58 -4.18
CA VAL A 126 8.69 -7.71 -5.34
C VAL A 126 10.14 -7.84 -5.82
N PRO A 127 10.45 -7.47 -7.07
CA PRO A 127 11.83 -7.39 -7.55
C PRO A 127 12.66 -6.42 -6.69
N GLU A 128 13.94 -6.73 -6.52
CA GLU A 128 14.85 -5.90 -5.70
C GLU A 128 14.88 -4.44 -6.17
N ALA A 129 14.92 -4.22 -7.49
CA ALA A 129 14.88 -2.87 -8.07
C ALA A 129 13.60 -2.09 -7.72
N PHE A 130 12.48 -2.78 -7.51
CA PHE A 130 11.22 -2.16 -7.06
C PHE A 130 11.33 -1.75 -5.58
N ALA A 131 11.85 -2.64 -4.73
CA ALA A 131 12.08 -2.36 -3.31
C ALA A 131 13.11 -1.24 -3.11
N ASP A 132 14.16 -1.19 -3.91
CA ASP A 132 15.21 -0.16 -3.83
C ASP A 132 14.68 1.26 -4.07
N ILE A 133 13.72 1.44 -4.97
CA ILE A 133 13.05 2.73 -5.18
C ILE A 133 12.35 3.18 -3.89
N ILE A 134 11.64 2.26 -3.22
CA ILE A 134 10.96 2.55 -1.95
C ILE A 134 11.98 2.92 -0.88
N ARG A 135 13.05 2.13 -0.71
CA ARG A 135 14.12 2.40 0.27
C ARG A 135 14.79 3.75 0.01
N GLN A 136 15.07 4.07 -1.25
CA GLN A 136 15.70 5.35 -1.61
C GLN A 136 14.78 6.54 -1.30
N ASN A 137 13.48 6.39 -1.54
CA ASN A 137 12.51 7.41 -1.17
C ASN A 137 12.43 7.58 0.36
N VAL A 138 12.39 6.49 1.12
CA VAL A 138 12.42 6.50 2.59
C VAL A 138 13.66 7.23 3.10
N ARG A 139 14.86 6.93 2.59
CA ARG A 139 16.11 7.64 2.95
C ARG A 139 15.99 9.14 2.67
N THR A 140 15.43 9.51 1.53
CA THR A 140 15.23 10.91 1.14
C THR A 140 14.29 11.64 2.10
N GLN A 141 13.16 11.01 2.46
CA GLN A 141 12.22 11.57 3.43
C GLN A 141 12.83 11.69 4.84
N LYS A 142 13.67 10.74 5.26
CA LYS A 142 14.39 10.82 6.56
C LYS A 142 15.40 11.96 6.59
N ASN A 143 16.11 12.21 5.49
CA ASN A 143 17.09 13.29 5.39
C ASN A 143 16.46 14.68 5.27
N ALA A 144 15.26 14.75 4.69
CA ALA A 144 14.50 15.99 4.55
C ALA A 144 13.03 15.78 4.97
N PRO A 145 12.75 15.66 6.28
CA PRO A 145 11.40 15.42 6.77
C PRO A 145 10.42 16.50 6.34
N LEU A 146 9.28 16.08 5.81
CA LEU A 146 8.18 16.98 5.46
C LEU A 146 7.15 16.99 6.59
N SER A 147 6.64 18.17 6.93
CA SER A 147 5.46 18.25 7.80
C SER A 147 4.24 17.66 7.08
N MET A 148 3.28 17.14 7.84
CA MET A 148 2.03 16.60 7.30
C MET A 148 1.33 17.60 6.36
N LEU A 149 1.24 18.87 6.78
CA LEU A 149 0.60 19.91 5.98
C LEU A 149 1.34 20.16 4.66
N ALA A 150 2.68 20.14 4.67
CA ALA A 150 3.47 20.30 3.46
C ALA A 150 3.30 19.09 2.52
N PHE A 151 3.28 17.88 3.08
CA PHE A 151 3.03 16.65 2.34
C PHE A 151 1.65 16.67 1.67
N GLN A 152 0.59 16.98 2.42
CA GLN A 152 -0.78 17.07 1.88
C GLN A 152 -0.89 18.10 0.76
N LYS A 153 -0.24 19.27 0.89
CA LYS A 153 -0.21 20.29 -0.17
C LYS A 153 0.47 19.78 -1.43
N LYS A 154 1.59 19.07 -1.31
CA LYS A 154 2.30 18.49 -2.46
C LYS A 154 1.44 17.43 -3.16
N VAL A 155 0.87 16.50 -2.39
CA VAL A 155 -0.02 15.45 -2.92
C VAL A 155 -1.22 16.07 -3.64
N ALA A 156 -1.90 17.04 -3.01
CA ALA A 156 -3.03 17.73 -3.63
C ALA A 156 -2.64 18.46 -4.93
N ALA A 157 -1.44 19.05 -4.99
CA ALA A 157 -0.93 19.69 -6.21
C ALA A 157 -0.65 18.69 -7.34
N VAL A 158 -0.22 17.47 -7.02
CA VAL A 158 -0.07 16.37 -7.99
C VAL A 158 -1.44 15.90 -8.47
N TRP A 159 -2.37 15.59 -7.56
CA TRP A 159 -3.73 15.14 -7.92
C TRP A 159 -4.54 16.18 -8.69
N ALA A 160 -4.27 17.47 -8.52
CA ALA A 160 -4.90 18.52 -9.33
C ALA A 160 -4.50 18.48 -10.81
N LYS A 161 -3.42 17.75 -11.16
CA LYS A 161 -2.84 17.72 -12.51
C LYS A 161 -2.77 16.32 -13.13
N LYS A 162 -2.76 15.28 -12.30
CA LYS A 162 -2.52 13.90 -12.72
C LYS A 162 -3.53 12.98 -12.07
N SER A 163 -4.19 12.17 -12.88
CA SER A 163 -4.96 11.01 -12.43
C SER A 163 -4.02 9.85 -12.05
N PRO A 164 -4.53 8.83 -11.33
CA PRO A 164 -3.77 7.60 -11.10
C PRO A 164 -3.29 6.93 -12.40
N ALA A 165 -4.08 7.02 -13.47
CA ALA A 165 -3.70 6.52 -14.79
C ALA A 165 -2.52 7.29 -15.40
N ASP A 166 -2.50 8.62 -15.24
CA ASP A 166 -1.36 9.46 -15.68
C ASP A 166 -0.10 9.14 -14.88
N LEU A 167 -0.25 8.92 -13.57
CA LEU A 167 0.87 8.48 -12.72
C LEU A 167 1.37 7.11 -13.16
N ARG A 168 0.47 6.18 -13.51
CA ARG A 168 0.83 4.85 -14.01
C ARG A 168 1.58 4.91 -15.34
N ALA A 169 1.20 5.80 -16.24
CA ALA A 169 1.89 5.99 -17.52
C ALA A 169 3.34 6.48 -17.33
N ALA A 170 3.61 7.20 -16.23
CA ALA A 170 4.92 7.70 -15.86
C ALA A 170 5.68 6.79 -14.87
N ALA A 171 5.21 5.55 -14.65
CA ALA A 171 5.79 4.66 -13.65
C ALA A 171 7.25 4.29 -13.96
N SER A 172 8.11 4.36 -12.94
CA SER A 172 9.51 3.96 -13.02
C SER A 172 9.72 2.46 -12.79
N ALA A 173 8.78 1.81 -12.10
CA ALA A 173 8.76 0.37 -11.92
C ALA A 173 7.33 -0.17 -11.93
N SER A 174 7.19 -1.42 -12.33
CA SER A 174 5.92 -2.15 -12.31
C SER A 174 6.15 -3.59 -11.93
N HIS A 175 5.19 -4.18 -11.24
CA HIS A 175 5.24 -5.58 -10.83
C HIS A 175 3.82 -6.14 -10.77
N THR A 176 3.65 -7.36 -11.28
CA THR A 176 2.37 -8.05 -11.27
C THR A 176 2.44 -9.23 -10.33
N LEU A 177 1.52 -9.27 -9.37
CA LEU A 177 1.27 -10.42 -8.53
C LEU A 177 0.29 -11.32 -9.29
N PRO A 178 0.71 -12.51 -9.71
CA PRO A 178 -0.15 -13.38 -10.50
C PRO A 178 -1.37 -13.80 -9.69
N MET A 179 -2.41 -14.17 -10.43
CA MET A 179 -3.59 -14.82 -9.87
C MET A 179 -3.16 -16.13 -9.17
N THR A 180 -3.57 -16.29 -7.91
CA THR A 180 -3.40 -17.54 -7.18
C THR A 180 -4.67 -18.38 -7.33
N LEU A 181 -4.77 -19.06 -8.47
CA LEU A 181 -5.73 -20.16 -8.62
C LEU A 181 -5.21 -21.33 -7.79
N SER A 182 -5.71 -21.48 -6.56
CA SER A 182 -5.71 -22.80 -5.95
C SER A 182 -6.65 -23.65 -6.79
N GLY A 183 -6.10 -24.42 -7.73
CA GLY A 183 -6.81 -25.50 -8.37
C GLY A 183 -7.17 -26.54 -7.32
N THR A 184 -8.31 -26.38 -6.67
CA THR A 184 -8.90 -27.47 -5.88
C THR A 184 -9.53 -28.45 -6.86
N VAL A 185 -8.69 -29.29 -7.46
CA VAL A 185 -9.14 -30.59 -7.96
C VAL A 185 -8.99 -31.54 -6.78
N HIS A 186 -10.08 -31.76 -6.06
CA HIS A 186 -10.30 -32.96 -5.27
C HIS A 186 -11.76 -33.37 -5.41
#